data_AF-A0A1V4KJC8-F1
#
_entry.id   AF-A0A1V4KJC8-F1
#
_cell.length_a   1.000
_cell.length_b   1.000
_cell.length_c   1.000
_cell.angle_alpha   90.00
_cell.angle_beta   90.00
_cell.angle_gamma   90.00
#
_symmetry.space_group_name_H-M   'P 1'
#
loop_
_entity.id
_entity.type
_entity.pdbx_description
1 polymer ?
#
loop_
_entity_poly.entity_id
_entity_poly.type
_entity_poly.pdbx_seq_one_letter_code
_entity_poly.pdbx_strand_id
1 'polypeptide(L)'
;MQPISLQNLSICFQLLMFSCQTQGENQPSPNFNQYVRDQGAVSDQLSRRQIREYQLYSRTSGKHVQVNGKRITATAEDGNKFAKLIVETDTFGSRVRIKGAESEKYICMSKRGKLIGKPNGKSKDCIFTEIVLENNYTAFRNARYEGWYMAFTRQGRPRRASRSRQNQREAHFIKRLYRGQLPFPNNAERQKQFDWRYAVAPALEAAPKPQRGVRTQRDVEPQRQRTL
;
A
#
# COMPACT_ATOMS: atom_id res chain seq x y z
N MET A 1 -66.34 -17.72 -30.31
CA MET A 1 -64.90 -18.01 -30.15
C MET A 1 -64.50 -18.94 -31.30
N GLN A 2 -63.51 -18.58 -32.12
CA GLN A 2 -63.10 -19.39 -33.27
C GLN A 2 -62.03 -20.41 -32.84
N PRO A 3 -62.06 -21.67 -33.33
CA PRO A 3 -61.06 -22.67 -32.96
C PRO A 3 -59.72 -22.36 -33.64
N ILE A 4 -58.66 -22.24 -32.83
CA ILE A 4 -57.29 -22.06 -33.33
C ILE A 4 -56.85 -23.38 -33.97
N SER A 5 -56.48 -23.35 -35.26
CA SER A 5 -56.10 -24.58 -35.97
C SER A 5 -54.76 -25.13 -35.45
N LEU A 6 -54.65 -26.46 -35.43
CA LEU A 6 -53.43 -27.18 -35.03
C LEU A 6 -52.20 -26.80 -35.89
N GLN A 7 -52.40 -26.36 -37.14
CA GLN A 7 -51.32 -25.88 -38.00
C GLN A 7 -50.68 -24.59 -37.45
N ASN A 8 -51.48 -23.65 -36.93
CA ASN A 8 -50.96 -22.40 -36.38
C ASN A 8 -50.09 -22.64 -35.13
N LEU A 9 -50.52 -23.57 -34.27
CA LEU A 9 -49.72 -24.04 -33.12
C LEU A 9 -48.41 -24.70 -33.56
N SER A 10 -48.44 -25.56 -34.59
CA SER A 10 -47.24 -26.22 -35.13
C SER A 10 -46.23 -25.22 -35.71
N ILE A 11 -46.70 -24.21 -36.46
CA ILE A 11 -45.85 -23.15 -37.03
C ILE A 11 -45.23 -22.31 -35.91
N CYS A 12 -46.00 -21.90 -34.90
CA CYS A 12 -45.47 -21.20 -33.73
C CYS A 12 -44.41 -22.04 -32.98
N PHE A 13 -44.62 -23.35 -32.85
CA PHE A 13 -43.66 -24.24 -32.20
C PHE A 13 -42.37 -24.38 -33.01
N GLN A 14 -42.45 -24.48 -34.35
CA GLN A 14 -41.26 -24.52 -35.20
C GLN A 14 -40.50 -23.19 -35.20
N LEU A 15 -41.18 -22.04 -35.18
CA LEU A 15 -40.55 -20.73 -35.03
C LEU A 15 -39.86 -20.57 -33.66
N LEU A 16 -40.48 -21.06 -32.59
CA LEU A 16 -39.86 -21.14 -31.25
C LEU A 16 -38.62 -22.04 -31.23
N MET A 17 -38.68 -23.22 -31.86
CA MET A 17 -37.53 -24.12 -31.94
C MET A 17 -36.39 -23.52 -32.78
N PHE A 18 -36.70 -22.83 -33.89
CA PHE A 18 -35.72 -22.16 -34.74
C PHE A 18 -35.04 -20.98 -34.02
N SER A 19 -35.80 -20.18 -33.28
CA SER A 19 -35.27 -19.11 -32.42
C SER A 19 -34.58 -19.61 -31.13
N CYS A 20 -34.80 -20.88 -30.75
CA CYS A 20 -34.02 -21.53 -29.69
C CYS A 20 -32.67 -22.10 -30.22
N GLN A 21 -32.57 -22.37 -31.53
CA GLN A 21 -31.31 -22.78 -32.17
C GLN A 21 -30.37 -21.61 -32.50
N THR A 22 -30.80 -20.36 -32.41
CA THR A 22 -29.89 -19.20 -32.34
C THR A 22 -29.24 -19.11 -30.95
N GLN A 23 -28.56 -20.18 -30.53
CA GLN A 23 -27.53 -20.08 -29.51
C GLN A 23 -26.45 -19.15 -30.07
N GLY A 24 -26.39 -17.93 -29.55
CA GLY A 24 -25.32 -17.00 -29.93
C GLY A 24 -23.98 -17.69 -29.72
N GLU A 25 -23.13 -17.69 -30.74
CA GLU A 25 -21.81 -18.29 -30.65
C GLU A 25 -21.10 -17.71 -29.42
N ASN A 26 -20.79 -18.59 -28.46
CA ASN A 26 -19.99 -18.23 -27.30
C ASN A 26 -18.55 -18.00 -27.79
N GLN A 27 -18.30 -16.82 -28.39
CA GLN A 27 -16.98 -16.46 -28.86
C GLN A 27 -16.00 -16.62 -27.69
N PRO A 28 -14.92 -17.40 -27.86
CA PRO A 28 -13.98 -17.64 -26.79
C PRO A 28 -13.40 -16.29 -26.33
N SER A 29 -13.34 -16.09 -25.03
CA SER A 29 -12.88 -14.83 -24.44
C SER A 29 -11.52 -14.41 -25.03
N PRO A 30 -11.32 -13.13 -25.40
CA PRO A 30 -10.11 -12.74 -26.11
C PRO A 30 -8.84 -13.13 -25.38
N ASN A 31 -7.91 -13.80 -26.08
CA ASN A 31 -6.67 -14.27 -25.49
C ASN A 31 -5.68 -13.10 -25.31
N PHE A 32 -5.84 -12.35 -24.22
CA PHE A 32 -5.01 -11.18 -23.90
C PHE A 32 -3.53 -11.50 -23.64
N ASN A 33 -3.11 -12.77 -23.56
CA ASN A 33 -1.71 -13.14 -23.28
C ASN A 33 -0.73 -12.57 -24.31
N GLN A 34 -1.12 -12.52 -25.59
CA GLN A 34 -0.26 -11.94 -26.62
C GLN A 34 -0.15 -10.41 -26.47
N TYR A 35 -1.29 -9.73 -26.35
CA TYR A 35 -1.37 -8.30 -26.10
C TYR A 35 -0.55 -7.86 -24.87
N VAL A 36 -0.66 -8.59 -23.75
CA VAL A 36 0.09 -8.29 -22.51
C VAL A 36 1.60 -8.50 -22.68
N ARG A 37 2.04 -9.49 -23.47
CA ARG A 37 3.47 -9.68 -23.80
C ARG A 37 4.00 -8.51 -24.62
N ASP A 38 3.28 -8.11 -25.66
CA ASP A 38 3.71 -7.08 -26.59
C ASP A 38 3.74 -5.69 -25.92
N GLN A 39 2.69 -5.34 -25.18
CA GLN A 39 2.65 -4.10 -24.39
C GLN A 39 3.64 -4.11 -23.21
N GLY A 40 3.91 -5.28 -22.61
CA GLY A 40 4.86 -5.43 -21.51
C GLY A 40 6.35 -5.21 -21.88
N ALA A 41 6.68 -5.15 -23.17
CA ALA A 41 8.02 -4.87 -23.68
C ALA A 41 8.36 -3.36 -23.76
N VAL A 42 7.34 -2.51 -23.79
CA VAL A 42 7.40 -1.06 -23.97
C VAL A 42 6.75 -0.31 -22.80
N SER A 43 7.08 0.97 -22.64
CA SER A 43 6.40 1.81 -21.65
C SER A 43 5.01 2.19 -22.15
N ASP A 44 3.99 2.00 -21.33
CA ASP A 44 2.63 2.44 -21.64
C ASP A 44 2.56 3.98 -21.63
N GLN A 45 1.96 4.53 -22.68
CA GLN A 45 1.75 5.96 -22.90
C GLN A 45 0.28 6.32 -23.11
N LEU A 46 -0.60 5.32 -23.28
CA LEU A 46 -2.01 5.48 -23.57
C LEU A 46 -2.86 5.34 -22.30
N SER A 47 -2.48 4.43 -21.41
CA SER A 47 -3.21 4.20 -20.15
C SER A 47 -2.79 5.17 -19.05
N ARG A 48 -3.75 5.52 -18.18
CA ARG A 48 -3.45 6.20 -16.90
C ARG A 48 -2.61 5.28 -16.01
N ARG A 49 -1.37 5.69 -15.73
CA ARG A 49 -0.45 4.93 -14.89
C ARG A 49 -0.90 4.90 -13.44
N GLN A 50 -0.87 3.71 -12.83
CA GLN A 50 -1.17 3.54 -11.41
C GLN A 50 -0.02 4.06 -10.56
N ILE A 51 -0.33 4.92 -9.59
CA ILE A 51 0.63 5.44 -8.61
C ILE A 51 0.35 4.81 -7.23
N ARG A 52 1.42 4.55 -6.48
CA ARG A 52 1.40 4.08 -5.08
C ARG A 52 2.42 4.88 -4.28
N GLU A 53 2.08 5.24 -3.04
CA GLU A 53 3.01 5.92 -2.13
C GLU A 53 3.36 5.02 -0.94
N TYR A 54 4.65 4.81 -0.69
CA TYR A 54 5.12 3.98 0.43
C TYR A 54 6.58 4.29 0.82
N GLN A 55 7.01 3.75 1.96
CA GLN A 55 8.41 3.61 2.34
C GLN A 55 8.88 2.19 2.00
N LEU A 56 10.15 2.05 1.59
CA LEU A 56 10.73 0.73 1.32
C LEU A 56 11.75 0.36 2.42
N TYR A 57 11.37 -0.56 3.29
CA TYR A 57 12.20 -1.08 4.37
C TYR A 57 13.15 -2.15 3.83
N SER A 58 14.46 -2.04 4.10
CA SER A 58 15.43 -3.08 3.75
C SER A 58 15.57 -4.11 4.86
N ARG A 59 15.39 -5.39 4.52
CA ARG A 59 15.56 -6.53 5.45
C ARG A 59 16.94 -6.55 6.12
N THR A 60 17.98 -6.07 5.42
CA THR A 60 19.37 -6.24 5.86
C THR A 60 19.91 -5.07 6.67
N SER A 61 19.49 -3.82 6.38
CA SER A 61 19.88 -2.67 7.20
C SER A 61 18.93 -2.35 8.34
N GLY A 62 17.69 -2.87 8.31
CA GLY A 62 16.67 -2.55 9.31
C GLY A 62 16.14 -1.12 9.22
N LYS A 63 16.35 -0.44 8.08
CA LYS A 63 16.04 0.98 7.84
C LYS A 63 15.44 1.17 6.45
N HIS A 64 14.91 2.37 6.17
CA HIS A 64 14.23 2.68 4.92
C HIS A 64 15.18 3.20 3.84
N VAL A 65 14.87 2.87 2.60
CA VAL A 65 15.49 3.45 1.39
C VAL A 65 15.11 4.93 1.31
N GLN A 66 16.11 5.79 1.21
CA GLN A 66 15.97 7.23 0.98
C GLN A 66 16.71 7.67 -0.28
N VAL A 67 16.16 8.70 -0.94
CA VAL A 67 16.72 9.32 -2.14
C VAL A 67 17.07 10.77 -1.82
N ASN A 68 18.37 11.03 -1.59
CA ASN A 68 18.89 12.36 -1.30
C ASN A 68 19.74 12.84 -2.49
N GLY A 69 19.10 13.60 -3.38
CA GLY A 69 19.69 14.04 -4.66
C GLY A 69 20.16 12.85 -5.50
N LYS A 70 21.45 12.80 -5.84
CA LYS A 70 22.05 11.68 -6.59
C LYS A 70 22.34 10.44 -5.73
N ARG A 71 22.30 10.55 -4.40
CA ARG A 71 22.70 9.50 -3.44
C ARG A 71 21.48 8.71 -2.94
N ILE A 72 21.60 7.39 -2.95
CA ILE A 72 20.57 6.45 -2.49
C ILE A 72 21.18 5.55 -1.42
N THR A 73 20.55 5.48 -0.25
CA THR A 73 20.97 4.64 0.88
C THR A 73 19.74 4.05 1.58
N ALA A 74 19.90 2.93 2.28
CA ALA A 74 18.88 2.34 3.14
C ALA A 74 19.21 2.59 4.62
N THR A 75 19.21 3.86 5.02
CA THR A 75 19.64 4.33 6.36
C THR A 75 18.64 5.27 7.02
N ALA A 76 17.45 5.46 6.44
CA ALA A 76 16.47 6.40 6.98
C ALA A 76 15.58 5.75 8.05
N GLU A 77 15.26 6.53 9.09
CA GLU A 77 14.22 6.19 10.06
C GLU A 77 12.82 6.19 9.42
N ASP A 78 11.86 5.60 10.13
CA ASP A 78 10.45 5.62 9.74
C ASP A 78 9.90 7.05 9.67
N GLY A 79 9.14 7.36 8.62
CA GLY A 79 8.54 8.68 8.41
C GLY A 79 9.51 9.77 7.94
N ASN A 80 10.77 9.44 7.66
CA ASN A 80 11.74 10.39 7.11
C ASN A 80 11.29 10.89 5.72
N LYS A 81 11.29 12.21 5.51
CA LYS A 81 10.81 12.83 4.26
C LYS A 81 11.51 12.32 2.99
N PHE A 82 12.82 12.05 3.04
CA PHE A 82 13.56 11.49 1.91
C PHE A 82 13.30 10.00 1.65
N ALA A 83 12.62 9.31 2.57
CA ALA A 83 12.18 7.92 2.44
C ALA A 83 10.75 7.77 1.90
N LYS A 84 10.00 8.86 1.66
CA LYS A 84 8.75 8.82 0.91
C LYS A 84 9.04 8.49 -0.55
N LEU A 85 8.58 7.33 -1.03
CA LEU A 85 8.70 6.90 -2.41
C LEU A 85 7.34 6.98 -3.10
N ILE A 86 7.33 7.56 -4.29
CA ILE A 86 6.23 7.55 -5.24
C ILE A 86 6.59 6.50 -6.29
N VAL A 87 5.75 5.47 -6.43
CA VAL A 87 5.98 4.33 -7.30
C VAL A 87 4.90 4.30 -8.37
N GLU A 88 5.32 4.54 -9.60
CA GLU A 88 4.50 4.68 -10.80
C GLU A 88 4.64 3.43 -11.67
N THR A 89 3.53 2.81 -12.07
CA THR A 89 3.53 1.68 -13.01
C THR A 89 3.93 2.15 -14.41
N ASP A 90 4.88 1.44 -15.03
CA ASP A 90 5.36 1.70 -16.39
C ASP A 90 4.54 0.97 -17.46
N THR A 91 4.23 -0.31 -17.21
CA THR A 91 3.44 -1.21 -18.06
C THR A 91 3.13 -2.49 -17.24
N PHE A 92 2.59 -3.52 -17.88
CA PHE A 92 2.32 -4.85 -17.33
C PHE A 92 3.56 -5.55 -16.73
N GLY A 93 3.32 -6.66 -16.02
CA GLY A 93 4.39 -7.45 -15.40
C GLY A 93 5.08 -6.76 -14.23
N SER A 94 4.33 -5.96 -13.47
CA SER A 94 4.82 -5.23 -12.28
C SER A 94 6.05 -4.34 -12.56
N ARG A 95 6.16 -3.78 -13.77
CA ARG A 95 7.22 -2.82 -14.14
C ARG A 95 6.88 -1.46 -13.55
N VAL A 96 7.79 -0.89 -12.77
CA VAL A 96 7.58 0.36 -12.03
C VAL A 96 8.79 1.30 -12.13
N ARG A 97 8.53 2.60 -12.06
CA ARG A 97 9.50 3.65 -11.75
C ARG A 97 9.35 4.05 -10.29
N ILE A 98 10.48 4.31 -9.62
CA ILE A 98 10.50 4.67 -8.20
C ILE A 98 11.13 6.07 -8.09
N LYS A 99 10.32 7.08 -7.72
CA LYS A 99 10.74 8.48 -7.52
C LYS A 99 10.76 8.78 -6.01
N GLY A 100 11.84 9.36 -5.50
CA GLY A 100 11.83 9.96 -4.15
C GLY A 100 10.98 11.23 -4.16
N ALA A 101 9.98 11.33 -3.29
CA ALA A 101 9.04 12.46 -3.30
C ALA A 101 9.75 13.79 -3.01
N GLU A 102 10.54 13.84 -1.95
CA GLU A 102 11.24 15.05 -1.47
C GLU A 102 12.33 15.57 -2.42
N SER A 103 13.12 14.67 -3.02
CA SER A 103 14.25 15.07 -3.89
C SER A 103 13.90 15.10 -5.38
N GLU A 104 12.70 14.63 -5.72
CA GLU A 104 12.19 14.41 -7.07
C GLU A 104 13.05 13.53 -7.98
N LYS A 105 13.99 12.76 -7.44
CA LYS A 105 14.88 11.91 -8.26
C LYS A 105 14.36 10.49 -8.36
N TYR A 106 14.41 9.95 -9.58
CA TYR A 106 14.18 8.54 -9.86
C TYR A 106 15.37 7.70 -9.41
N ILE A 107 15.09 6.58 -8.76
CA ILE A 107 16.05 5.52 -8.53
C ILE A 107 16.37 4.87 -9.88
N CYS A 108 17.63 4.88 -10.29
CA CYS A 108 18.08 4.25 -11.52
C CYS A 108 19.38 3.46 -11.29
N MET A 109 19.68 2.52 -12.17
CA MET A 109 20.88 1.70 -12.12
C MET A 109 21.85 2.07 -13.25
N SER A 110 23.02 2.59 -12.91
CA SER A 110 24.05 2.93 -13.90
C SER A 110 24.62 1.69 -14.61
N LYS A 111 25.23 1.88 -15.80
CA LYS A 111 25.98 0.83 -16.55
C LYS A 111 27.04 0.09 -15.69
N ARG A 112 27.52 0.69 -14.59
CA ARG A 112 28.48 0.09 -13.64
C ARG A 112 27.83 -0.65 -12.47
N GLY A 113 26.51 -0.88 -12.52
CA GLY A 113 25.74 -1.54 -11.46
C GLY A 113 25.59 -0.72 -10.18
N LYS A 114 25.79 0.61 -10.20
CA LYS A 114 25.59 1.49 -9.05
C LYS A 114 24.21 2.14 -9.10
N LEU A 115 23.46 2.07 -7.99
CA LEU A 115 22.23 2.85 -7.77
C LEU A 115 22.54 4.35 -7.70
N ILE A 116 21.80 5.15 -8.48
CA ILE A 116 21.95 6.61 -8.59
C ILE A 116 20.58 7.28 -8.72
N GLY A 117 20.44 8.46 -8.11
CA GLY A 117 19.28 9.33 -8.33
C GLY A 117 19.43 10.13 -9.63
N LYS A 118 18.42 10.10 -10.51
CA LYS A 118 18.36 10.92 -11.74
C LYS A 118 17.11 11.82 -11.78
N PRO A 119 17.17 13.01 -12.39
CA PRO A 119 15.98 13.84 -12.59
C PRO A 119 15.04 13.25 -13.66
N ASN A 120 15.59 12.64 -14.71
CA ASN A 120 14.81 12.03 -15.80
C ASN A 120 14.74 10.50 -15.61
N GLY A 121 13.51 9.98 -15.42
CA GLY A 121 13.19 8.57 -15.26
C GLY A 121 12.76 7.82 -16.52
N LYS A 122 12.73 8.46 -17.71
CA LYS A 122 12.19 7.85 -18.94
C LYS A 122 12.95 6.59 -19.39
N SER A 123 14.26 6.54 -19.15
CA SER A 123 15.14 5.44 -19.58
C SER A 123 14.84 4.10 -18.89
N LYS A 124 14.98 2.98 -19.62
CA LYS A 124 14.78 1.61 -19.10
C LYS A 124 15.67 1.28 -17.88
N ASP A 125 16.78 2.00 -17.66
CA ASP A 125 17.63 1.81 -16.47
C ASP A 125 17.04 2.36 -15.16
N CYS A 126 15.94 3.13 -15.24
CA CYS A 126 15.15 3.63 -14.11
C CYS A 126 13.88 2.80 -13.83
N ILE A 127 13.68 1.71 -14.56
CA ILE A 127 12.50 0.84 -14.46
C ILE A 127 12.93 -0.44 -13.74
N PHE A 128 12.10 -0.93 -12.83
CA PHE A 128 12.30 -2.16 -12.09
C PHE A 128 11.06 -3.05 -12.16
N THR A 129 11.25 -4.36 -12.24
CA THR A 129 10.19 -5.34 -11.97
C THR A 129 10.09 -5.51 -10.45
N GLU A 130 8.93 -5.19 -9.87
CA GLU A 130 8.57 -5.55 -8.50
C GLU A 130 8.22 -7.05 -8.46
N ILE A 131 8.98 -7.83 -7.69
CA ILE A 131 8.84 -9.29 -7.58
C ILE A 131 8.49 -9.63 -6.13
N VAL A 132 7.41 -10.40 -5.92
CA VAL A 132 7.16 -11.10 -4.66
C VAL A 132 7.98 -12.39 -4.68
N LEU A 133 8.86 -12.56 -3.70
CA LEU A 133 9.70 -13.75 -3.56
C LEU A 133 8.93 -14.87 -2.84
N GLU A 134 9.37 -16.11 -3.03
CA GLU A 134 8.88 -17.31 -2.32
C GLU A 134 8.87 -17.17 -0.78
N ASN A 135 9.76 -16.34 -0.23
CA ASN A 135 9.86 -16.04 1.20
C ASN A 135 9.03 -14.81 1.62
N ASN A 136 8.07 -14.39 0.80
CA ASN A 136 7.15 -13.26 0.99
C ASN A 136 7.81 -11.86 1.12
N TYR A 137 9.12 -11.73 0.90
CA TYR A 137 9.75 -10.42 0.72
C TYR A 137 9.57 -9.88 -0.70
N THR A 138 9.66 -8.56 -0.86
CA THR A 138 9.71 -7.90 -2.17
C THR A 138 11.15 -7.77 -2.65
N ALA A 139 11.40 -7.96 -3.94
CA ALA A 139 12.67 -7.63 -4.61
C ALA A 139 12.41 -6.73 -5.83
N PHE A 140 13.42 -5.94 -6.22
CA PHE A 140 13.37 -5.06 -7.39
C PHE A 140 14.48 -5.41 -8.37
N ARG A 141 14.12 -6.10 -9.46
CA ARG A 141 15.03 -6.45 -10.56
C ARG A 141 15.05 -5.34 -11.58
N ASN A 142 16.20 -4.90 -12.07
CA ASN A 142 16.28 -3.85 -13.07
C ASN A 142 15.74 -4.33 -14.43
N ALA A 143 15.01 -3.47 -15.14
CA ALA A 143 14.37 -3.80 -16.40
C ALA A 143 15.30 -3.71 -17.63
N ARG A 144 16.50 -3.12 -17.48
CA ARG A 144 17.52 -3.01 -18.54
C ARG A 144 18.68 -3.98 -18.36
N TYR A 145 18.98 -4.33 -17.12
CA TYR A 145 20.06 -5.25 -16.76
C TYR A 145 19.43 -6.45 -16.04
N GLU A 146 19.25 -7.54 -16.77
CA GLU A 146 18.66 -8.75 -16.19
C GLU A 146 19.58 -9.37 -15.14
N GLY A 147 18.98 -10.04 -14.15
CA GLY A 147 19.69 -10.57 -12.99
C GLY A 147 20.29 -9.52 -12.04
N TRP A 148 20.15 -8.22 -12.31
CA TRP A 148 20.63 -7.15 -11.42
C TRP A 148 19.50 -6.67 -10.49
N TYR A 149 19.75 -6.77 -9.18
CA TYR A 149 18.77 -6.42 -8.15
C TYR A 149 19.17 -5.16 -7.39
N MET A 150 18.21 -4.32 -7.03
CA MET A 150 18.39 -3.29 -6.00
C MET A 150 18.79 -3.98 -4.69
N ALA A 151 19.86 -3.54 -4.05
CA ALA A 151 20.36 -4.17 -2.83
C ALA A 151 21.17 -3.20 -1.96
N PHE A 152 21.14 -3.42 -0.64
CA PHE A 152 21.86 -2.62 0.35
C PHE A 152 22.54 -3.50 1.39
N THR A 153 23.72 -3.08 1.86
CA THR A 153 24.46 -3.77 2.92
C THR A 153 23.81 -3.55 4.29
N ARG A 154 24.30 -4.24 5.33
CA ARG A 154 23.86 -4.07 6.72
C ARG A 154 23.98 -2.62 7.22
N GLN A 155 24.95 -1.87 6.72
CA GLN A 155 25.15 -0.44 7.01
C GLN A 155 24.31 0.49 6.10
N GLY A 156 23.35 -0.05 5.36
CA GLY A 156 22.48 0.70 4.44
C GLY A 156 23.19 1.29 3.22
N ARG A 157 24.43 0.89 2.94
CA ARG A 157 25.18 1.35 1.75
C ARG A 157 24.67 0.62 0.50
N PRO A 158 24.52 1.28 -0.66
CA PRO A 158 24.07 0.61 -1.88
C PRO A 158 25.09 -0.43 -2.35
N ARG A 159 24.65 -1.66 -2.58
CA ARG A 159 25.46 -2.76 -3.11
C ARG A 159 25.64 -2.57 -4.63
N ARG A 160 26.78 -2.99 -5.18
CA ARG A 160 26.95 -3.07 -6.65
C ARG A 160 26.11 -4.24 -7.20
N ALA A 161 25.37 -3.99 -8.27
CA ALA A 161 24.45 -4.95 -8.85
C ALA A 161 25.09 -6.23 -9.40
N SER A 162 26.35 -6.16 -9.85
CA SER A 162 27.12 -7.37 -10.23
C SER A 162 27.27 -8.37 -9.07
N ARG A 163 27.19 -7.88 -7.81
CA ARG A 163 27.27 -8.67 -6.58
C ARG A 163 25.89 -8.93 -5.93
N SER A 164 24.78 -8.42 -6.47
CA SER A 164 23.45 -8.71 -5.94
C SER A 164 22.84 -9.95 -6.62
N ARG A 165 22.05 -10.71 -5.86
CA ARG A 165 21.31 -11.92 -6.29
C ARG A 165 19.96 -11.98 -5.59
N GLN A 166 18.97 -12.63 -6.21
CA GLN A 166 17.60 -12.73 -5.69
C GLN A 166 17.51 -13.40 -4.31
N ASN A 167 18.34 -14.41 -4.05
CA ASN A 167 18.37 -15.16 -2.78
C ASN A 167 19.10 -14.43 -1.64
N GLN A 168 19.83 -13.35 -1.92
CA GLN A 168 20.57 -12.60 -0.89
C GLN A 168 19.64 -11.66 -0.12
N ARG A 169 19.71 -11.71 1.21
CA ARG A 169 18.96 -10.81 2.11
C ARG A 169 19.20 -9.32 1.80
N GLU A 170 20.37 -8.95 1.25
CA GLU A 170 20.69 -7.57 0.84
C GLU A 170 19.69 -7.01 -0.21
N ALA A 171 19.05 -7.88 -1.00
CA ALA A 171 18.08 -7.54 -2.05
C ALA A 171 16.60 -7.69 -1.61
N HIS A 172 16.34 -7.98 -0.33
CA HIS A 172 14.99 -8.24 0.20
C HIS A 172 14.43 -7.00 0.90
N PHE A 173 13.18 -6.67 0.62
CA PHE A 173 12.50 -5.48 1.12
C PHE A 173 11.06 -5.76 1.59
N ILE A 174 10.52 -4.83 2.38
CA ILE A 174 9.12 -4.77 2.78
C ILE A 174 8.57 -3.38 2.42
N LYS A 175 7.39 -3.34 1.78
CA LYS A 175 6.64 -2.10 1.52
C LYS A 175 5.91 -1.70 2.81
N ARG A 176 6.12 -0.48 3.30
CA ARG A 176 5.48 0.06 4.52
C ARG A 176 4.78 1.38 4.21
N LEU A 177 3.70 1.71 4.93
CA LEU A 177 3.03 3.00 4.78
C LEU A 177 3.99 4.17 5.12
N TYR A 178 3.81 5.32 4.48
CA TYR A 178 4.58 6.52 4.81
C TYR A 178 3.97 7.20 6.04
N ARG A 179 4.72 7.16 7.15
CA ARG A 179 4.25 7.30 8.54
C ARG A 179 3.38 6.10 8.98
N GLY A 180 3.90 5.35 9.94
CA GLY A 180 3.24 4.17 10.52
C GLY A 180 2.11 4.49 11.50
N GLN A 181 1.14 5.32 11.09
CA GLN A 181 -0.12 5.47 11.82
C GLN A 181 -1.18 6.02 10.85
N LEU A 182 -2.17 5.20 10.50
CA LEU A 182 -3.51 5.77 10.42
C LEU A 182 -3.84 6.16 11.87
N PRO A 183 -4.32 7.38 12.15
CA PRO A 183 -5.21 7.52 13.28
C PRO A 183 -6.42 6.65 12.94
N PHE A 184 -6.45 5.44 13.52
CA PHE A 184 -7.74 4.93 13.96
C PHE A 184 -8.41 6.08 14.72
N PRO A 185 -9.69 6.39 14.50
CA PRO A 185 -10.39 7.43 15.23
C PRO A 185 -10.61 6.97 16.68
N ASN A 186 -9.51 6.92 17.45
CA ASN A 186 -9.47 6.98 18.90
C ASN A 186 -9.85 8.40 19.32
N ASN A 187 -11.08 8.80 18.98
CA ASN A 187 -11.85 9.63 19.87
C ASN A 187 -11.92 8.82 21.17
N ALA A 188 -11.22 9.25 22.22
CA ALA A 188 -11.11 8.50 23.48
C ALA A 188 -12.49 8.18 24.10
N GLU A 189 -13.52 8.92 23.70
CA GLU A 189 -14.94 8.70 23.98
C GLU A 189 -15.44 7.33 23.49
N ARG A 190 -15.06 6.89 22.27
CA ARG A 190 -15.60 5.65 21.68
C ARG A 190 -15.02 4.37 22.31
N GLN A 191 -13.85 4.45 22.96
CA GLN A 191 -13.31 3.33 23.73
C GLN A 191 -14.14 3.03 24.99
N LYS A 192 -14.84 4.02 25.56
CA LYS A 192 -15.77 3.78 26.68
C LYS A 192 -17.02 2.98 26.28
N GLN A 193 -17.36 2.94 24.99
CA GLN A 193 -18.55 2.24 24.49
C GLN A 193 -18.37 0.73 24.37
N PHE A 194 -17.13 0.23 24.46
CA PHE A 194 -16.80 -1.20 24.31
C PHE A 194 -15.97 -1.75 25.50
N ASP A 195 -16.13 -1.18 26.69
CA ASP A 195 -15.65 -1.83 27.92
C ASP A 195 -16.71 -2.83 28.42
N TRP A 196 -16.43 -4.12 28.21
CA TRP A 196 -17.28 -5.23 28.62
C TRP A 196 -17.53 -5.28 30.13
N ARG A 197 -16.70 -4.62 30.95
CA ARG A 197 -16.81 -4.60 32.41
C ARG A 197 -18.03 -3.87 32.94
N TYR A 198 -18.70 -3.08 32.09
CA TYR A 198 -19.94 -2.37 32.44
C TYR A 198 -21.19 -2.96 31.77
N ALA A 199 -21.09 -4.11 31.10
CA ALA A 199 -22.20 -4.81 30.47
C ALA A 199 -23.04 -5.66 31.45
N VAL A 200 -23.12 -5.27 32.72
CA VAL A 200 -23.97 -5.90 33.74
C VAL A 200 -24.69 -4.79 34.51
N ALA A 201 -25.97 -4.57 34.18
CA ALA A 201 -26.85 -3.74 34.97
C ALA A 201 -27.29 -4.49 36.24
N PRO A 202 -27.57 -3.74 37.31
CA PRO A 202 -28.82 -3.97 38.02
C PRO A 202 -29.63 -2.68 38.18
N ALA A 203 -30.94 -2.85 38.35
CA ALA A 203 -31.91 -1.77 38.56
C ALA A 203 -32.09 -1.41 40.05
N LEU A 204 -32.94 -0.40 40.28
CA LEU A 204 -33.59 -0.02 41.54
C LEU A 204 -32.84 0.94 42.51
N GLU A 205 -33.24 2.21 42.39
CA GLU A 205 -33.93 2.97 43.46
C GLU A 205 -33.15 3.53 44.68
N ALA A 206 -33.03 4.86 44.72
CA ALA A 206 -33.05 5.67 45.96
C ALA A 206 -33.47 7.13 45.66
N ALA A 207 -34.38 7.68 46.47
CA ALA A 207 -35.00 9.00 46.31
C ALA A 207 -34.10 10.18 46.80
N PRO A 208 -34.37 11.45 46.41
CA PRO A 208 -33.48 12.58 46.67
C PRO A 208 -33.60 13.14 48.11
N LYS A 209 -32.53 13.77 48.60
CA LYS A 209 -32.50 14.53 49.87
C LYS A 209 -31.81 15.91 49.74
N PRO A 210 -32.11 16.87 50.64
CA PRO A 210 -32.30 18.27 50.24
C PRO A 210 -31.13 19.22 50.51
N GLN A 211 -31.20 20.41 49.91
CA GLN A 211 -30.23 21.51 50.07
C GLN A 211 -30.35 22.22 51.43
N ARG A 212 -29.19 22.58 52.00
CA ARG A 212 -28.90 23.61 53.02
C ARG A 212 -27.36 23.72 53.11
N GLY A 213 -26.70 24.86 53.28
CA GLY A 213 -27.08 26.27 53.31
C GLY A 213 -25.79 27.11 53.44
N VAL A 214 -25.78 28.36 52.95
CA VAL A 214 -24.56 29.21 52.87
C VAL A 214 -24.24 29.88 54.20
N ARG A 215 -22.96 29.93 54.64
CA ARG A 215 -22.36 31.14 55.28
C ARG A 215 -20.82 31.15 55.47
N THR A 216 -20.20 32.15 54.84
CA THR A 216 -19.14 33.09 55.30
C THR A 216 -17.80 32.64 55.94
N GLN A 217 -16.74 33.34 55.50
CA GLN A 217 -15.36 33.37 56.03
C GLN A 217 -15.21 34.11 57.38
N ARG A 218 -13.98 34.00 57.94
CA ARG A 218 -13.26 34.75 59.03
C ARG A 218 -12.76 33.79 60.14
N ASP A 219 -11.58 33.91 60.76
CA ASP A 219 -10.44 34.84 60.63
C ASP A 219 -9.15 34.26 61.29
N VAL A 220 -7.97 34.65 60.79
CA VAL A 220 -6.72 35.08 61.50
C VAL A 220 -6.04 34.19 62.61
N GLU A 221 -4.86 33.63 62.26
CA GLU A 221 -3.52 33.77 62.94
C GLU A 221 -3.31 33.14 64.38
N PRO A 222 -2.11 33.21 65.05
CA PRO A 222 -1.24 32.01 65.16
C PRO A 222 -0.51 31.81 66.54
N GLN A 223 0.54 30.97 66.56
CA GLN A 223 1.44 30.63 67.70
C GLN A 223 0.72 29.77 68.78
N ARG A 224 1.32 28.94 69.67
CA ARG A 224 2.68 28.61 70.15
C ARG A 224 2.58 27.20 70.85
N GLN A 225 3.58 26.48 71.37
CA GLN A 225 5.03 26.63 71.55
C GLN A 225 5.71 25.23 71.53
N ARG A 226 7.04 25.18 71.74
CA ARG A 226 7.92 24.03 72.03
C ARG A 226 7.76 23.47 73.46
N THR A 227 7.88 22.14 73.60
CA THR A 227 8.71 21.32 74.53
C THR A 227 8.32 19.85 74.33
N LEU A 228 9.18 18.83 74.43
CA LEU A 228 10.61 18.72 74.76
C LEU A 228 11.29 17.80 73.73
#